data_AF-A0A7S2UUW8-F1
#
_entry.id   AF-A0A7S2UUW8-F1
#
_cell.length_a   1.000
_cell.length_b   1.000
_cell.length_c   1.000
_cell.angle_alpha   90.00
_cell.angle_beta   90.00
_cell.angle_gamma   90.00
#
_symmetry.space_group_name_H-M   'P 1'
#
loop_
_entity.id
_entity.type
_entity.pdbx_description
1 polymer ?
#
loop_
_entity_poly.entity_id
_entity_poly.type
_entity_poly.pdbx_seq_one_letter_code
_entity_poly.pdbx_strand_id
1 'polypeptide(L)'
;QEFVERNTKKLIELQDSSQHGAFTLEILQFLLAGTLAFDLLDRITGNNWSVTSQTWMTSFNQAILYRPTAWFFISLLTWGLMFVAVLFFMRWRLITAKGVLTLQLDVEKVIDFVKLQAFLKTKRVEEEKHSHESLGNHMVKIRWREDDKRDWGGFAPWIEIEYDVKTNFCERVTILYNKRQAHKVLAFNAEELRQKMMEDLRKAEVFVEDGSSAGGKK
;
A
#
# COMPACT_ATOMS: atom_id res chain seq x y z
N GLN A 1 -11.03 -30.95 -14.74
CA GLN A 1 -10.95 -31.10 -13.27
C GLN A 1 -9.50 -31.09 -12.78
N GLU A 2 -8.57 -31.80 -13.43
CA GLU A 2 -7.14 -31.76 -13.05
C GLU A 2 -6.47 -30.38 -13.05
N PHE A 3 -6.84 -29.47 -13.96
CA PHE A 3 -6.28 -28.12 -14.00
C PHE A 3 -6.62 -27.30 -12.74
N VAL A 4 -7.86 -27.42 -12.26
CA VAL A 4 -8.31 -26.78 -11.02
C VAL A 4 -7.57 -27.37 -9.84
N GLU A 5 -7.45 -28.71 -9.77
CA GLU A 5 -6.72 -29.39 -8.70
C GLU A 5 -5.24 -28.97 -8.64
N ARG A 6 -4.56 -28.85 -9.79
CA ARG A 6 -3.17 -28.36 -9.85
C ARG A 6 -3.05 -26.90 -9.43
N ASN A 7 -3.98 -26.03 -9.84
CA ASN A 7 -3.99 -24.64 -9.39
C ASN A 7 -4.26 -24.52 -7.90
N THR A 8 -5.20 -25.30 -7.37
CA THR A 8 -5.49 -25.34 -5.93
C THR A 8 -4.29 -25.85 -5.15
N LYS A 9 -3.61 -26.91 -5.60
CA LYS A 9 -2.37 -27.41 -4.97
C LYS A 9 -1.27 -26.33 -4.96
N LYS A 10 -1.05 -25.66 -6.09
CA LYS A 10 -0.10 -24.53 -6.16
C LYS A 10 -0.47 -23.40 -5.21
N LEU A 11 -1.75 -23.05 -5.09
CA LEU A 11 -2.20 -22.01 -4.16
C LEU A 11 -1.95 -22.41 -2.70
N ILE A 12 -2.15 -23.69 -2.36
CA ILE A 12 -1.86 -24.22 -1.02
C ILE A 12 -0.36 -24.19 -0.75
N GLU A 13 0.48 -24.63 -1.68
CA GLU A 13 1.94 -24.58 -1.56
C GLU A 13 2.45 -23.14 -1.41
N LEU A 14 1.89 -22.19 -2.18
CA LEU A 14 2.21 -20.77 -2.04
C LEU A 14 1.77 -20.21 -0.69
N GLN A 15 0.62 -20.63 -0.18
CA GLN A 15 0.15 -20.22 1.14
C GLN A 15 1.06 -20.75 2.25
N ASP A 16 1.44 -22.03 2.18
CA ASP A 16 2.33 -22.68 3.15
C ASP A 16 3.72 -22.03 3.16
N SER A 17 4.29 -21.81 1.97
CA SER A 17 5.55 -21.07 1.80
C SER A 17 5.44 -19.64 2.33
N SER A 18 4.32 -18.95 2.09
CA SER A 18 4.07 -17.61 2.62
C SER A 18 3.97 -17.58 4.14
N GLN A 19 3.32 -18.58 4.77
CA GLN A 19 3.25 -18.69 6.23
C GLN A 19 4.63 -18.92 6.84
N HIS A 20 5.42 -19.82 6.26
CA HIS A 20 6.81 -20.04 6.69
C HIS A 20 7.67 -18.78 6.53
N GLY A 21 7.47 -18.02 5.44
CA GLY A 21 8.12 -16.73 5.24
C GLY A 21 7.73 -15.72 6.32
N ALA A 22 6.45 -15.62 6.67
CA ALA A 22 5.96 -14.73 7.72
C ALA A 22 6.54 -15.07 9.10
N PHE A 23 6.58 -16.36 9.45
CA PHE A 23 7.17 -16.83 10.70
C PHE A 23 8.67 -16.54 10.78
N THR A 24 9.40 -16.79 9.70
CA THR A 24 10.84 -16.49 9.62
C THR A 24 11.10 -15.00 9.79
N LEU A 25 10.24 -14.15 9.20
CA LEU A 25 10.32 -12.70 9.33
C LEU A 25 10.11 -12.24 10.78
N GLU A 26 9.20 -12.88 11.51
CA GLU A 26 8.94 -12.59 12.92
C GLU A 26 10.15 -12.91 13.80
N ILE A 27 10.80 -14.07 13.58
CA ILE A 27 12.05 -14.42 14.27
C ILE A 27 13.15 -13.40 13.96
N LEU A 28 13.31 -13.01 12.69
CA LEU A 28 14.32 -12.04 12.29
C LEU A 28 14.09 -10.69 12.95
N GLN A 29 12.85 -10.24 13.04
CA GLN A 29 12.48 -8.98 13.72
C GLN A 29 12.81 -9.03 15.21
N PHE A 30 12.59 -10.16 15.87
CA PHE A 30 12.97 -10.35 17.27
C PHE A 30 14.49 -10.21 17.46
N LEU A 31 15.28 -10.85 16.59
CA LEU A 31 16.74 -10.77 16.62
C LEU A 31 17.22 -9.33 16.38
N LEU A 32 16.68 -8.64 15.36
CA LEU A 32 17.03 -7.26 15.03
C LEU A 32 16.60 -6.26 16.11
N ALA A 33 15.42 -6.43 16.71
CA ALA A 33 15.00 -5.62 17.84
C ALA A 33 15.97 -5.79 19.02
N GLY A 34 16.50 -7.00 19.20
CA GLY A 34 17.49 -7.27 20.22
C GLY A 34 18.84 -6.60 19.98
N THR A 35 19.39 -6.71 18.78
CA THR A 35 20.64 -6.02 18.43
C THR A 35 20.49 -4.51 18.58
N LEU A 36 19.38 -3.95 18.11
CA LEU A 36 19.10 -2.51 18.21
C LEU A 36 18.94 -2.06 19.67
N ALA A 37 18.33 -2.89 20.53
CA ALA A 37 18.22 -2.60 21.95
C ALA A 37 19.60 -2.54 22.65
N PHE A 38 20.50 -3.48 22.32
CA PHE A 38 21.86 -3.47 22.86
C PHE A 38 22.68 -2.30 22.29
N ASP A 39 22.56 -1.98 21.01
CA ASP A 39 23.22 -0.82 20.39
C ASP A 39 22.73 0.51 21.01
N LEU A 40 21.42 0.63 21.26
CA LEU A 40 20.84 1.80 21.92
C LEU A 40 21.39 1.95 23.34
N LEU A 41 21.43 0.84 24.07
CA LEU A 41 21.94 0.81 25.43
C LEU A 41 23.43 1.15 25.47
N ASP A 42 24.26 0.61 24.57
CA ASP A 42 25.69 0.94 24.46
C ASP A 42 25.91 2.42 24.14
N ARG A 43 25.08 2.98 23.25
CA ARG A 43 25.13 4.40 22.92
C ARG A 43 24.72 5.31 24.08
N ILE A 44 23.79 4.87 24.94
CA ILE A 44 23.37 5.60 26.16
C ILE A 44 24.44 5.50 27.25
N THR A 45 25.06 4.34 27.43
CA THR A 45 26.16 4.17 28.40
C THR A 45 27.47 4.81 27.95
N GLY A 46 27.53 5.21 26.68
CA GLY A 46 28.74 5.61 25.99
C GLY A 46 29.57 4.38 25.64
N ASN A 47 30.09 4.37 24.42
CA ASN A 47 30.96 3.32 23.94
C ASN A 47 32.09 3.09 24.98
N ASN A 48 32.18 1.87 25.52
CA ASN A 48 33.06 1.47 26.63
C ASN A 48 32.86 2.19 27.97
N TRP A 49 31.63 2.48 28.39
CA TRP A 49 31.31 3.03 29.72
C TRP A 49 31.94 4.41 30.00
N SER A 50 32.23 5.16 28.94
CA SER A 50 32.88 6.48 29.04
C SER A 50 32.06 7.52 29.81
N VAL A 51 30.75 7.30 29.98
CA VAL A 51 29.84 8.22 30.65
C VAL A 51 29.74 7.97 32.17
N THR A 52 30.39 6.93 32.68
CA THR A 52 30.37 6.57 34.12
C THR A 52 30.88 7.66 35.07
N SER A 53 31.67 8.60 34.56
CA SER A 53 32.20 9.75 35.31
C SER A 53 31.26 10.96 35.35
N GLN A 54 30.17 10.96 34.58
CA GLN A 54 29.22 12.08 34.55
C GLN A 54 28.25 12.02 35.74
N THR A 55 27.92 13.18 36.30
CA THR A 55 27.11 13.34 37.52
C THR A 55 25.71 12.74 37.44
N TRP A 56 25.14 12.62 36.24
CA TRP A 56 23.84 11.98 36.03
C TRP A 56 23.93 10.44 36.04
N MET A 57 25.09 9.89 35.68
CA MET A 57 25.34 8.46 35.56
C MET A 57 25.98 7.88 36.83
N THR A 58 26.63 8.69 37.67
CA THR A 58 27.29 8.23 38.90
C THR A 58 26.32 7.54 39.87
N SER A 59 25.10 8.04 40.00
CA SER A 59 24.05 7.42 40.85
C SER A 59 23.60 6.06 40.29
N PHE A 60 23.56 5.92 38.97
CA PHE A 60 23.18 4.70 38.27
C PHE A 60 24.34 3.67 38.24
N ASN A 61 25.58 4.15 38.11
CA ASN A 61 26.79 3.36 38.11
C ASN A 61 27.02 2.66 39.47
N GLN A 62 26.74 3.35 40.58
CA GLN A 62 26.81 2.75 41.93
C GLN A 62 25.79 1.62 42.11
N ALA A 63 24.61 1.73 41.51
CA ALA A 63 23.58 0.68 41.55
C ALA A 63 23.94 -0.54 40.70
N ILE A 64 24.68 -0.35 39.60
CA ILE A 64 25.05 -1.42 38.65
C ILE A 64 26.34 -2.15 39.03
N LEU A 65 27.41 -1.42 39.40
CA LEU A 65 28.72 -2.01 39.71
C LEU A 65 28.69 -2.92 40.93
N TYR A 66 27.78 -2.69 41.87
CA TYR A 66 27.66 -3.49 43.10
C TYR A 66 26.83 -4.77 42.90
N ARG A 67 25.99 -4.85 41.85
CA ARG A 67 25.12 -6.01 41.59
C ARG A 67 25.05 -6.31 40.09
N PRO A 68 25.85 -7.28 39.58
CA PRO A 68 25.80 -7.70 38.17
C PRO A 68 24.39 -8.10 37.69
N THR A 69 23.54 -8.58 38.59
CA THR A 69 22.14 -8.92 38.30
C THR A 69 21.28 -7.70 37.93
N ALA A 70 21.58 -6.51 38.46
CA ALA A 70 20.85 -5.29 38.13
C ALA A 70 21.01 -4.92 36.64
N TRP A 71 22.23 -5.07 36.12
CA TRP A 71 22.52 -4.84 34.71
C TRP A 71 21.78 -5.79 33.77
N PHE A 72 21.67 -7.07 34.16
CA PHE A 72 20.92 -8.07 33.42
C PHE A 72 19.44 -7.68 33.28
N PHE A 73 18.79 -7.25 34.37
CA PHE A 73 17.39 -6.83 34.32
C PHE A 73 17.18 -5.55 33.53
N ILE A 74 18.12 -4.59 33.58
CA ILE A 74 18.06 -3.37 32.76
C ILE A 74 18.17 -3.71 31.28
N SER A 75 19.11 -4.59 30.93
CA SER A 75 19.27 -5.09 29.56
C SER A 75 18.02 -5.82 29.07
N LEU A 76 17.45 -6.70 29.91
CA LEU A 76 16.22 -7.43 29.61
C LEU A 76 15.01 -6.49 29.44
N LEU A 77 14.90 -5.45 30.28
CA LEU A 77 13.83 -4.45 30.20
C LEU A 77 13.97 -3.59 28.95
N THR A 78 15.18 -3.19 28.60
CA THR A 78 15.45 -2.39 27.40
C THR A 78 15.14 -3.20 26.14
N TRP A 79 15.57 -4.45 26.11
CA TRP A 79 15.25 -5.40 25.05
C TRP A 79 13.73 -5.60 24.90
N GLY A 80 13.01 -5.83 26.00
CA GLY A 80 11.55 -5.97 25.99
C GLY A 80 10.82 -4.72 25.54
N LEU A 81 11.27 -3.53 25.97
CA LEU A 81 10.71 -2.25 25.55
C LEU A 81 10.87 -2.02 24.05
N MET A 82 12.06 -2.30 23.51
CA MET A 82 12.33 -2.18 22.07
C MET A 82 11.50 -3.17 21.26
N PHE A 83 11.35 -4.40 21.74
CA PHE A 83 10.49 -5.39 21.09
C PHE A 83 9.03 -4.93 21.03
N VAL A 84 8.48 -4.43 22.15
CA VAL A 84 7.12 -3.88 22.20
C VAL A 84 6.97 -2.67 21.27
N ALA A 85 7.97 -1.78 21.22
CA ALA A 85 7.95 -0.61 20.34
C ALA A 85 7.90 -1.01 18.85
N VAL A 86 8.70 -2.00 18.44
CA VAL A 86 8.70 -2.52 17.07
C VAL A 86 7.35 -3.16 16.73
N LEU A 87 6.82 -4.03 17.60
CA LEU A 87 5.51 -4.65 17.41
C LEU A 87 4.38 -3.61 17.35
N PHE A 88 4.42 -2.60 18.22
CA PHE A 88 3.46 -1.51 18.23
C PHE A 88 3.50 -0.74 16.91
N PHE A 89 4.68 -0.36 16.44
CA PHE A 89 4.85 0.35 15.17
C PHE A 89 4.37 -0.47 13.98
N MET A 90 4.68 -1.78 13.94
CA MET A 90 4.22 -2.67 12.89
C MET A 90 2.69 -2.83 12.90
N ARG A 91 2.10 -3.07 14.07
CA ARG A 91 0.64 -3.17 14.20
C ARG A 91 -0.05 -1.87 13.82
N TRP A 92 0.50 -0.74 14.20
CA TRP A 92 0.00 0.56 13.78
C TRP A 92 0.04 0.70 12.26
N ARG A 93 1.20 0.46 11.63
CA ARG A 93 1.33 0.49 10.16
C ARG A 93 0.32 -0.44 9.48
N LEU A 94 0.12 -1.64 10.02
CA LEU A 94 -0.84 -2.62 9.49
C LEU A 94 -2.29 -2.15 9.63
N ILE A 95 -2.68 -1.59 10.77
CA ILE A 95 -4.04 -1.05 10.99
C ILE A 95 -4.32 0.09 10.02
N THR A 96 -3.32 0.95 9.80
CA THR A 96 -3.38 2.06 8.84
C THR A 96 -3.48 1.56 7.39
N ALA A 97 -2.85 0.43 7.07
CA ALA A 97 -2.98 -0.20 5.75
C ALA A 97 -4.34 -0.89 5.54
N LYS A 98 -4.92 -1.46 6.58
CA LYS A 98 -6.24 -2.12 6.54
C LYS A 98 -7.36 -1.10 6.32
N GLY A 99 -8.29 -1.37 5.41
CA GLY A 99 -9.42 -0.46 5.10
C GLY A 99 -9.39 0.18 3.72
N VAL A 100 -8.64 -0.42 2.78
CA VAL A 100 -8.74 -0.12 1.36
C VAL A 100 -10.09 -0.65 0.85
N LEU A 101 -10.93 0.26 0.38
CA LEU A 101 -12.10 0.01 -0.43
C LEU A 101 -11.63 -0.13 -1.88
N THR A 102 -11.84 -1.30 -2.45
CA THR A 102 -11.62 -1.56 -3.88
C THR A 102 -12.97 -1.51 -4.58
N LEU A 103 -13.17 -0.55 -5.45
CA LEU A 103 -14.35 -0.42 -6.30
C LEU A 103 -13.97 -0.80 -7.71
N GLN A 104 -14.64 -1.81 -8.27
CA GLN A 104 -14.50 -2.20 -9.67
C GLN A 104 -15.79 -1.80 -10.40
N LEU A 105 -15.64 -0.98 -11.43
CA LEU A 105 -16.72 -0.48 -12.25
C LEU A 105 -16.56 -1.07 -13.64
N ASP A 106 -17.48 -1.96 -14.01
CA ASP A 106 -17.60 -2.42 -15.39
C ASP A 106 -18.36 -1.33 -16.15
N VAL A 107 -17.64 -0.60 -17.00
CA VAL A 107 -18.17 0.59 -17.69
C VAL A 107 -18.75 0.17 -19.02
N GLU A 108 -18.04 -0.69 -19.75
CA GLU A 108 -18.41 -1.21 -21.07
C GLU A 108 -18.93 -0.11 -22.02
N LYS A 109 -18.12 0.94 -22.23
CA LYS A 109 -18.47 2.05 -23.14
C LYS A 109 -17.38 2.36 -24.15
N VAL A 110 -17.81 2.82 -25.32
CA VAL A 110 -16.92 3.35 -26.35
C VAL A 110 -16.30 4.66 -25.88
N ILE A 111 -14.99 4.79 -26.06
CA ILE A 111 -14.19 5.94 -25.66
C ILE A 111 -13.65 6.72 -26.85
N ASP A 112 -13.55 8.03 -26.70
CA ASP A 112 -12.72 8.86 -27.57
C ASP A 112 -11.26 8.78 -27.09
N PHE A 113 -10.43 8.10 -27.87
CA PHE A 113 -9.03 7.87 -27.55
C PHE A 113 -8.22 9.18 -27.41
N VAL A 114 -8.52 10.21 -28.21
CA VAL A 114 -7.80 11.48 -28.17
C VAL A 114 -8.11 12.23 -26.87
N LYS A 115 -9.40 12.23 -26.47
CA LYS A 115 -9.86 12.83 -25.22
C LYS A 115 -9.35 12.07 -24.00
N LEU A 116 -9.36 10.74 -24.05
CA LEU A 116 -8.77 9.91 -22.99
C LEU A 116 -7.27 10.18 -22.83
N GLN A 117 -6.51 10.25 -23.91
CA GLN A 117 -5.09 10.59 -23.83
C GLN A 117 -4.86 12.00 -23.30
N ALA A 118 -5.67 12.98 -23.70
CA ALA A 118 -5.60 14.33 -23.16
C ALA A 118 -5.88 14.35 -21.65
N PHE A 119 -6.89 13.61 -21.19
CA PHE A 119 -7.20 13.42 -19.78
C PHE A 119 -6.03 12.77 -19.02
N LEU A 120 -5.49 11.66 -19.53
CA LEU A 120 -4.39 10.94 -18.90
C LEU A 120 -3.09 11.75 -18.86
N LYS A 121 -2.85 12.65 -19.82
CA LYS A 121 -1.69 13.58 -19.79
C LYS A 121 -1.76 14.57 -18.62
N THR A 122 -2.96 14.90 -18.13
CA THR A 122 -3.11 15.74 -16.93
C THR A 122 -2.80 14.97 -15.65
N LYS A 123 -2.79 13.63 -15.70
CA LYS A 123 -2.55 12.76 -14.56
C LYS A 123 -1.11 12.29 -14.56
N ARG A 124 -0.54 12.14 -13.36
CA ARG A 124 0.79 11.55 -13.19
C ARG A 124 0.69 10.03 -13.28
N VAL A 125 0.67 9.51 -14.50
CA VAL A 125 0.68 8.06 -14.76
C VAL A 125 1.93 7.43 -14.18
N GLU A 126 1.77 6.39 -13.37
CA GLU A 126 2.87 5.67 -12.74
C GLU A 126 3.15 4.32 -13.40
N GLU A 127 2.10 3.63 -13.85
CA GLU A 127 2.20 2.30 -14.43
C GLU A 127 1.32 2.18 -15.67
N GLU A 128 1.90 1.68 -16.75
CA GLU A 128 1.22 1.33 -17.99
C GLU A 128 1.59 -0.10 -18.36
N LYS A 129 0.59 -0.94 -18.57
CA LYS A 129 0.75 -2.35 -18.95
C LYS A 129 -0.01 -2.63 -20.23
N HIS A 130 0.68 -3.25 -21.18
CA HIS A 130 0.10 -3.72 -22.42
C HIS A 130 -0.01 -5.24 -22.36
N SER A 131 -1.23 -5.76 -22.47
CA SER A 131 -1.49 -7.20 -22.58
C SER A 131 -1.95 -7.48 -24.01
N HIS A 132 -1.18 -8.29 -24.71
CA HIS A 132 -1.54 -8.80 -26.03
C HIS A 132 -2.20 -10.16 -25.84
N GLU A 133 -3.51 -10.23 -26.01
CA GLU A 133 -4.20 -11.53 -26.01
C GLU A 133 -4.07 -12.20 -27.38
N SER A 134 -3.92 -13.52 -27.37
CA SER A 134 -3.75 -14.32 -28.60
C SER A 134 -4.94 -14.23 -29.57
N LEU A 135 -6.09 -13.71 -29.11
CA LEU A 135 -7.30 -13.46 -29.89
C LEU A 135 -7.29 -12.11 -30.63
N GLY A 136 -6.20 -11.35 -30.51
CA GLY A 136 -6.03 -10.09 -31.23
C GLY A 136 -6.48 -8.85 -30.48
N ASN A 137 -6.98 -8.95 -29.24
CA ASN A 137 -7.28 -7.77 -28.41
C ASN A 137 -5.98 -7.15 -27.88
N HIS A 138 -5.95 -5.81 -27.82
CA HIS A 138 -4.81 -5.08 -27.24
C HIS A 138 -5.30 -4.31 -26.02
N MET A 139 -5.25 -5.00 -24.88
CA MET A 139 -5.65 -4.43 -23.60
C MET A 139 -4.54 -3.55 -23.04
N VAL A 140 -4.88 -2.31 -22.73
CA VAL A 140 -3.99 -1.36 -22.08
C VAL A 140 -4.57 -0.99 -20.73
N LYS A 141 -3.72 -1.11 -19.73
CA LYS A 141 -4.05 -0.92 -18.34
C LYS A 141 -3.16 0.18 -17.79
N ILE A 142 -3.76 1.30 -17.45
CA ILE A 142 -3.08 2.49 -16.97
C ILE A 142 -3.48 2.76 -15.53
N ARG A 143 -2.49 2.97 -14.67
CA ARG A 143 -2.69 3.24 -13.26
C ARG A 143 -1.95 4.50 -12.84
N TRP A 144 -2.65 5.34 -12.10
CA TRP A 144 -2.12 6.56 -11.52
C TRP A 144 -2.65 6.79 -10.11
N ARG A 145 -2.03 7.75 -9.42
CA ARG A 145 -2.52 8.26 -8.15
C ARG A 145 -3.04 9.67 -8.35
N GLU A 146 -4.19 9.97 -7.76
CA GLU A 146 -4.70 11.35 -7.76
C GLU A 146 -3.81 12.26 -6.93
N ASP A 147 -3.68 13.53 -7.34
CA ASP A 147 -2.81 14.49 -6.67
C ASP A 147 -3.56 15.21 -5.53
N ASP A 148 -4.79 15.63 -5.77
CA ASP A 148 -5.53 16.46 -4.82
C ASP A 148 -6.26 15.63 -3.77
N LYS A 149 -5.64 15.46 -2.60
CA LYS A 149 -6.26 14.74 -1.47
C LYS A 149 -7.55 15.39 -0.98
N ARG A 150 -7.74 16.71 -1.15
CA ARG A 150 -8.92 17.42 -0.61
C ARG A 150 -10.17 17.03 -1.37
N ASP A 151 -10.05 16.89 -2.69
CA ASP A 151 -11.13 16.50 -3.59
C ASP A 151 -11.64 15.07 -3.35
N TRP A 152 -10.85 14.25 -2.65
CA TRP A 152 -11.14 12.85 -2.33
C TRP A 152 -11.31 12.60 -0.81
N GLY A 153 -11.67 13.63 -0.05
CA GLY A 153 -12.01 13.44 1.37
C GLY A 153 -10.81 13.20 2.29
N GLY A 154 -9.65 13.70 1.91
CA GLY A 154 -8.40 13.67 2.69
C GLY A 154 -7.44 12.53 2.31
N PHE A 155 -7.82 11.63 1.41
CA PHE A 155 -6.94 10.58 0.90
C PHE A 155 -7.07 10.46 -0.62
N ALA A 156 -5.96 10.60 -1.35
CA ALA A 156 -5.97 10.44 -2.79
C ALA A 156 -5.99 8.95 -3.19
N PRO A 157 -7.00 8.48 -3.93
CA PRO A 157 -7.10 7.09 -4.38
C PRO A 157 -6.06 6.76 -5.44
N TRP A 158 -5.87 5.46 -5.64
CA TRP A 158 -5.33 4.95 -6.90
C TRP A 158 -6.48 4.68 -7.85
N ILE A 159 -6.30 5.08 -9.10
CA ILE A 159 -7.25 4.83 -10.16
C ILE A 159 -6.55 4.05 -11.25
N GLU A 160 -7.27 3.09 -11.81
CA GLU A 160 -6.80 2.20 -12.84
C GLU A 160 -7.88 2.10 -13.91
N ILE A 161 -7.52 2.38 -15.17
CA ILE A 161 -8.40 2.23 -16.32
C ILE A 161 -7.85 1.12 -17.20
N GLU A 162 -8.76 0.24 -17.62
CA GLU A 162 -8.51 -0.84 -18.57
C GLU A 162 -9.37 -0.60 -19.82
N TYR A 163 -8.70 -0.50 -20.96
CA TYR A 163 -9.33 -0.25 -22.25
C TYR A 163 -8.64 -1.02 -23.38
N ASP A 164 -9.40 -1.36 -24.41
CA ASP A 164 -8.89 -1.96 -25.63
C ASP A 164 -8.57 -0.87 -26.66
N VAL A 165 -7.31 -0.87 -27.12
CA VAL A 165 -6.81 0.09 -28.11
C VAL A 165 -7.46 -0.13 -29.48
N LYS A 166 -7.85 -1.37 -29.83
CA LYS A 166 -8.38 -1.67 -31.15
C LYS A 166 -9.84 -1.28 -31.30
N THR A 167 -10.65 -1.61 -30.30
CA THR A 167 -12.09 -1.33 -30.32
C THR A 167 -12.44 0.04 -29.74
N ASN A 168 -11.46 0.74 -29.15
CA ASN A 168 -11.68 1.98 -28.38
C ASN A 168 -12.78 1.78 -27.34
N PHE A 169 -12.67 0.70 -26.57
CA PHE A 169 -13.68 0.32 -25.59
C PHE A 169 -13.05 0.32 -24.20
N CYS A 170 -13.66 1.06 -23.27
CA CYS A 170 -13.29 1.01 -21.86
C CYS A 170 -14.06 -0.11 -21.19
N GLU A 171 -13.33 -1.13 -20.74
CA GLU A 171 -13.92 -2.29 -20.08
C GLU A 171 -14.17 -1.99 -18.61
N ARG A 172 -13.11 -1.58 -17.90
CA ARG A 172 -13.14 -1.49 -16.45
C ARG A 172 -12.40 -0.28 -15.91
N VAL A 173 -12.94 0.29 -14.85
CA VAL A 173 -12.27 1.27 -14.01
C VAL A 173 -12.20 0.73 -12.58
N THR A 174 -11.00 0.65 -12.02
CA THR A 174 -10.77 0.22 -10.64
C THR A 174 -10.27 1.38 -9.79
N ILE A 175 -10.91 1.58 -8.64
CA ILE A 175 -10.52 2.62 -7.66
C ILE A 175 -10.12 1.94 -6.35
N LEU A 176 -8.93 2.26 -5.86
CA LEU A 176 -8.43 1.82 -4.56
C LEU A 176 -8.38 3.02 -3.61
N TYR A 177 -9.29 3.05 -2.66
CA TYR A 177 -9.46 4.16 -1.73
C TYR A 177 -9.32 3.70 -0.27
N ASN A 178 -8.36 4.23 0.48
CA ASN A 178 -8.22 3.87 1.89
C ASN A 178 -9.10 4.73 2.79
N LYS A 179 -10.27 4.20 3.15
CA LYS A 179 -11.25 4.88 3.98
C LYS A 179 -10.74 5.17 5.40
N ARG A 180 -9.80 4.38 5.92
CA ARG A 180 -9.25 4.60 7.28
C ARG A 180 -8.19 5.69 7.34
N GLN A 181 -7.53 5.97 6.21
CA GLN A 181 -6.59 7.08 6.09
C GLN A 181 -7.28 8.39 5.68
N ALA A 182 -8.47 8.30 5.09
CA ALA A 182 -9.31 9.45 4.80
C ALA A 182 -9.83 10.13 6.07
N HIS A 183 -10.21 11.40 5.95
CA HIS A 183 -10.81 12.14 7.05
C HIS A 183 -12.20 11.56 7.34
N LYS A 184 -12.44 11.06 8.57
CA LYS A 184 -13.63 10.26 8.91
C LYS A 184 -14.98 10.86 8.46
N VAL A 185 -15.11 12.18 8.51
CA VAL A 185 -16.34 12.91 8.13
C VAL A 185 -16.50 13.07 6.62
N LEU A 186 -15.39 13.11 5.88
CA LEU A 186 -15.36 13.37 4.44
C LEU A 186 -15.04 12.11 3.63
N ALA A 187 -14.94 10.95 4.31
CA ALA A 187 -14.50 9.72 3.69
C ALA A 187 -15.58 9.19 2.74
N PHE A 188 -15.24 9.09 1.47
CA PHE A 188 -16.19 8.73 0.43
C PHE A 188 -16.70 7.29 0.62
N ASN A 189 -17.98 7.09 0.30
CA ASN A 189 -18.58 5.76 0.15
C ASN A 189 -18.36 5.23 -1.28
N ALA A 190 -18.71 3.97 -1.53
CA ALA A 190 -18.52 3.34 -2.84
C ALA A 190 -19.31 4.04 -3.96
N GLU A 191 -20.53 4.47 -3.69
CA GLU A 191 -21.40 5.14 -4.66
C GLU A 191 -20.93 6.58 -4.95
N GLU A 192 -20.46 7.30 -3.95
CA GLU A 192 -19.85 8.63 -4.11
C GLU A 192 -18.55 8.56 -4.93
N LEU A 193 -17.72 7.54 -4.70
CA LEU A 193 -16.53 7.30 -5.53
C LEU A 193 -16.91 6.99 -6.99
N ARG A 194 -17.94 6.16 -7.18
CA ARG A 194 -18.47 5.84 -8.51
C ARG A 194 -18.95 7.10 -9.22
N GLN A 195 -19.80 7.89 -8.56
CA GLN A 195 -20.37 9.11 -9.11
C GLN A 195 -19.28 10.12 -9.47
N LYS A 196 -18.33 10.36 -8.56
CA LYS A 196 -17.20 11.27 -8.80
C LYS A 196 -16.37 10.83 -10.00
N MET A 197 -16.01 9.54 -10.08
CA MET A 197 -15.21 9.03 -11.20
C MET A 197 -15.96 9.14 -12.54
N MET A 198 -17.25 8.81 -12.56
CA MET A 198 -18.06 8.93 -13.77
C MET A 198 -18.26 10.40 -14.19
N GLU A 199 -18.38 11.30 -13.21
CA GLU A 199 -18.47 12.74 -13.47
C GLU A 199 -17.16 13.29 -14.04
N ASP A 200 -16.01 12.88 -13.52
CA ASP A 200 -14.70 13.30 -14.01
C ASP A 200 -14.45 12.82 -15.46
N LEU A 201 -14.78 11.56 -15.76
CA LEU A 201 -14.69 11.02 -17.12
C LEU A 201 -15.67 11.70 -18.09
N ARG A 202 -16.88 12.04 -17.62
CA ARG A 202 -17.87 12.75 -18.43
C ARG A 202 -17.45 14.20 -18.69
N LYS A 203 -16.91 14.91 -17.70
CA LYS A 203 -16.37 16.27 -17.84
C LYS A 203 -15.22 16.32 -18.84
N ALA A 204 -14.42 15.25 -18.90
CA ALA A 204 -13.34 15.10 -19.86
C ALA A 204 -13.82 14.65 -21.25
N GLU A 205 -15.12 14.44 -21.45
CA GLU A 205 -15.73 13.96 -22.70
C GLU A 205 -15.09 12.65 -23.21
N VAL A 206 -14.72 11.77 -22.28
CA VAL A 206 -14.03 10.51 -22.61
C VAL A 206 -14.98 9.52 -23.29
N PHE A 207 -16.27 9.54 -22.94
CA PHE A 207 -17.26 8.64 -23.53
C PHE A 207 -17.92 9.27 -24.75
N VAL A 208 -18.09 8.48 -25.81
CA VAL A 208 -18.89 8.87 -26.96
C VAL A 208 -20.37 8.78 -26.56
N GLU A 209 -21.11 9.88 -26.62
CA GLU A 209 -22.56 9.86 -26.33
C GLU A 209 -23.29 9.03 -27.40
N ASP A 210 -24.24 8.18 -26.96
CA ASP A 210 -25.00 7.21 -27.77
C ASP A 210 -25.83 7.83 -28.93
N GLY A 211 -25.75 9.15 -29.15
CA GLY A 211 -26.36 9.88 -30.25
C GLY A 211 -25.41 10.32 -31.37
N SER A 212 -24.10 10.18 -31.21
CA SER A 212 -23.15 10.43 -32.30
C SER A 212 -22.73 9.10 -32.89
N SER A 213 -23.59 8.57 -33.77
CA SER A 213 -23.12 7.67 -34.81
C SER A 213 -21.98 8.40 -35.52
N ALA A 214 -20.75 7.99 -35.25
CA ALA A 214 -19.58 8.34 -36.06
C ALA A 214 -19.77 7.71 -37.44
N GLY A 215 -20.65 8.33 -38.22
CA GLY A 215 -20.72 8.16 -39.65
C GLY A 215 -19.44 8.72 -40.27
N GLY A 216 -18.70 7.84 -40.93
CA GLY A 216 -17.68 8.18 -41.91
C GLY A 216 -16.25 8.05 -41.38
N LYS A 217 -15.33 7.37 -42.07
CA LYS A 217 -15.26 7.12 -43.51
C LYS A 217 -14.54 5.80 -43.83
N LYS A 218 -14.92 5.31 -45.01
CA LYS A 218 -14.33 4.27 -45.87
C LYS A 218 -12.83 4.08 -45.75
#